data_AF-A0A8K0XJQ9-F1
#
_entry.id   AF-A0A8K0XJQ9-F1
#
_cell.length_a   1.000
_cell.length_b   1.000
_cell.length_c   1.000
_cell.angle_alpha   90.00
_cell.angle_beta   90.00
_cell.angle_gamma   90.00
#
_symmetry.space_group_name_H-M   'P 1'
#
loop_
_entity.id
_entity.type
_entity.pdbx_description
1 polymer ?
#
loop_
_entity_poly.entity_id
_entity_poly.type
_entity_poly.pdbx_seq_one_letter_code
_entity_poly.pdbx_strand_id
1 'polypeptide(L)'
;MATTTKQNQLSDFEVMDNQREAIHSYLRDIGAPKLPKDDIAKLGNGTMGDILLFLRDHLKGRVVTQYTRRAIASNSSLDTSNDRACGLKKVRSTMNDLDYLRRQIEHNQRAIKDNENTINDIRSKLRSVQRLSLLLTVLHNKEFTRVQRLSELSHLLLDTCITYSGSNVPKILEESSTAVEPTKTPLYADRTRDALAMFQAYHLQVLKAASSKTLHRIPEAETRLRNAIAKNLGVLEDDPQVQAKLQNITLNVRRRAETKLHSHQTSQTHVNTSLLESTSARMAQKETNLRRTLEQIDALVLSATECMQAISIHCEATVPTLNESLDDDLQKARGYLGVLRSSIEAATSTHPSDMASGRQPDKVRHNILEAHEIQNCLLSAQIVERTVAPAVHAIIGSFTATEAAVNKKAIELLTRKNAKKESVGDVLVGEIERLRKEVEILVNGTL
;
A
#
# COMPACT_ATOMS: atom_id res chain seq x y z
N MET A 1 -1.16 -21.61 0.62
CA MET A 1 -0.97 -20.76 1.82
C MET A 1 -1.88 -21.13 3.01
N ALA A 2 -2.44 -22.35 3.08
CA ALA A 2 -3.31 -22.78 4.19
C ALA A 2 -2.64 -23.75 5.20
N THR A 3 -1.37 -24.12 4.97
CA THR A 3 -0.66 -25.14 5.77
C THR A 3 0.16 -24.56 6.91
N THR A 4 0.68 -23.34 6.79
CA THR A 4 1.52 -22.70 7.81
C THR A 4 0.76 -22.24 9.06
N THR A 5 -0.54 -21.95 8.95
CA THR A 5 -1.36 -21.53 10.11
C THR A 5 -1.67 -22.69 11.05
N LYS A 6 -1.75 -23.93 10.55
CA LYS A 6 -2.00 -25.11 11.40
C LYS A 6 -0.80 -25.51 12.23
N GLN A 7 0.42 -25.25 11.75
CA GLN A 7 1.65 -25.68 12.42
C GLN A 7 1.96 -24.82 13.67
N ASN A 8 1.67 -23.52 13.64
CA ASN A 8 1.79 -22.65 14.83
C ASN A 8 0.68 -22.90 15.87
N GLN A 9 -0.50 -23.39 15.48
CA GLN A 9 -1.56 -23.69 16.45
C GLN A 9 -1.29 -24.98 17.24
N LEU A 10 -0.54 -25.93 16.65
CA LEU A 10 -0.12 -27.16 17.33
C LEU A 10 0.98 -26.89 18.38
N SER A 11 1.93 -25.99 18.10
CA SER A 11 2.96 -25.62 19.08
C SER A 11 2.39 -24.89 20.29
N ASP A 12 1.41 -24.01 20.08
CA ASP A 12 0.79 -23.26 21.18
C ASP A 12 -0.02 -24.18 22.12
N PHE A 13 -0.61 -25.25 21.59
CA PHE A 13 -1.35 -26.21 22.40
C PHE A 13 -0.43 -27.06 23.29
N GLU A 14 0.71 -27.52 22.77
CA GLU A 14 1.71 -28.27 23.54
C GLU A 14 2.35 -27.44 24.65
N VAL A 15 2.57 -26.14 24.42
CA VAL A 15 3.12 -25.23 25.44
C VAL A 15 2.13 -25.04 26.59
N MET A 16 0.83 -24.90 26.29
CA MET A 16 -0.22 -24.71 27.30
C MET A 16 -0.43 -25.96 28.17
N ASP A 17 -0.34 -27.16 27.59
CA ASP A 17 -0.48 -28.40 28.36
C ASP A 17 0.70 -28.65 29.31
N ASN A 18 1.92 -28.35 28.87
CA ASN A 18 3.11 -28.39 29.73
C ASN A 18 3.01 -27.40 30.90
N GLN A 19 2.45 -26.21 30.68
CA GLN A 19 2.23 -25.22 31.74
C GLN A 19 1.18 -25.69 32.75
N ARG A 20 0.07 -26.29 32.29
CA ARG A 20 -0.99 -26.82 33.17
C ARG A 20 -0.50 -27.94 34.07
N GLU A 21 0.31 -28.85 33.52
CA GLU A 21 0.90 -29.95 34.29
C GLU A 21 1.93 -29.43 35.33
N ALA A 22 2.66 -28.37 34.98
CA ALA A 22 3.58 -27.69 35.88
C ALA A 22 2.87 -26.95 37.03
N ILE A 23 1.70 -26.35 36.79
CA ILE A 23 0.87 -25.74 37.85
C ILE A 23 0.26 -26.83 38.74
N HIS A 24 -0.24 -27.91 38.15
CA HIS A 24 -0.86 -29.01 38.87
C HIS A 24 0.12 -29.73 39.82
N SER A 25 1.31 -30.06 39.34
CA SER A 25 2.37 -30.65 40.16
C SER A 25 2.75 -29.73 41.32
N TYR A 26 2.88 -28.43 41.04
CA TYR A 26 3.25 -27.45 42.04
C TYR A 26 2.18 -27.23 43.14
N LEU A 27 0.91 -27.15 42.79
CA LEU A 27 -0.18 -27.06 43.78
C LEU A 27 -0.22 -28.29 44.69
N ARG A 28 0.08 -29.47 44.13
CA ARG A 28 0.21 -30.70 44.90
C ARG A 28 1.37 -30.64 45.89
N ASP A 29 2.52 -30.09 45.48
CA ASP A 29 3.72 -29.98 46.32
C ASP A 29 3.54 -29.02 47.51
N ILE A 30 2.69 -28.00 47.38
CA ILE A 30 2.34 -27.08 48.49
C ILE A 30 1.28 -27.70 49.44
N GLY A 31 0.74 -28.88 49.10
CA GLY A 31 -0.32 -29.51 49.88
C GLY A 31 -1.71 -28.91 49.63
N ALA A 32 -1.94 -28.33 48.46
CA ALA A 32 -3.28 -27.92 48.07
C ALA A 32 -4.22 -29.15 47.97
N PRO A 33 -5.55 -28.96 48.17
CA PRO A 33 -6.52 -30.03 48.01
C PRO A 33 -6.40 -30.68 46.63
N LYS A 34 -6.65 -31.99 46.54
CA LYS A 34 -6.61 -32.73 45.27
C LYS A 34 -7.74 -32.22 44.35
N LEU A 35 -7.41 -31.25 43.51
CA LEU A 35 -8.28 -30.73 42.47
C LEU A 35 -8.21 -31.66 41.25
N PRO A 36 -9.34 -31.95 40.58
CA PRO A 36 -9.34 -32.71 39.33
C PRO A 36 -8.64 -31.90 38.23
N LYS A 37 -7.96 -32.62 37.31
CA LYS A 37 -7.17 -31.99 36.22
C LYS A 37 -8.01 -31.03 35.36
N ASP A 38 -9.28 -31.33 35.16
CA ASP A 38 -10.21 -30.52 34.36
C ASP A 38 -10.51 -29.16 34.99
N ASP A 39 -10.55 -29.06 36.32
CA ASP A 39 -10.79 -27.79 37.00
C ASP A 39 -9.53 -26.91 36.98
N ILE A 40 -8.34 -27.52 37.01
CA ILE A 40 -7.07 -26.82 36.81
C ILE A 40 -6.91 -26.35 35.36
N ALA A 41 -7.39 -27.11 34.38
CA ALA A 41 -7.40 -26.68 32.98
C ALA A 41 -8.31 -25.46 32.76
N LYS A 42 -9.43 -25.34 33.51
CA LYS A 42 -10.31 -24.16 33.49
C LYS A 42 -9.67 -22.96 34.17
N LEU A 43 -9.00 -23.14 35.32
CA LEU A 43 -8.28 -22.07 36.02
C LEU A 43 -7.02 -21.61 35.28
N GLY A 44 -6.37 -22.50 34.53
CA GLY A 44 -5.13 -22.25 33.82
C GLY A 44 -5.28 -21.41 32.54
N ASN A 45 -6.52 -21.08 32.14
CA ASN A 45 -6.76 -20.23 30.98
C ASN A 45 -7.03 -18.78 31.43
N GLY A 46 -6.29 -17.83 30.85
CA GLY A 46 -6.45 -16.39 31.11
C GLY A 46 -5.67 -15.89 32.32
N THR A 47 -6.07 -14.73 32.84
CA THR A 47 -5.31 -13.96 33.85
C THR A 47 -5.08 -14.70 35.16
N MET A 48 -5.99 -15.60 35.55
CA MET A 48 -5.83 -16.42 36.75
C MET A 48 -4.72 -17.47 36.59
N GLY A 49 -4.56 -18.04 35.40
CA GLY A 49 -3.47 -18.95 35.07
C GLY A 49 -2.12 -18.24 35.18
N ASP A 50 -2.03 -17.01 34.67
CA ASP A 50 -0.83 -16.17 34.77
C ASP A 50 -0.46 -15.87 36.23
N ILE A 51 -1.45 -15.59 37.08
CA ILE A 51 -1.24 -15.37 38.52
C ILE A 51 -0.74 -16.64 39.20
N LEU A 52 -1.27 -17.82 38.86
CA LEU A 52 -0.82 -19.10 39.41
C LEU A 52 0.60 -19.45 38.98
N LEU A 53 0.97 -19.16 37.72
CA LEU A 53 2.34 -19.29 37.23
C LEU A 53 3.29 -18.34 37.95
N PHE A 54 2.89 -17.08 38.11
CA PHE A 54 3.66 -16.10 38.87
C PHE A 54 3.86 -16.54 40.33
N LEU A 55 2.81 -17.03 41.00
CA LEU A 55 2.88 -17.50 42.37
C LEU A 55 3.84 -18.69 42.51
N ARG A 56 3.81 -19.62 41.55
CA ARG A 56 4.74 -20.74 41.45
C ARG A 56 6.18 -20.27 41.35
N ASP A 57 6.48 -19.40 40.40
CA ASP A 57 7.85 -18.94 40.16
C ASP A 57 8.38 -18.13 41.34
N HIS A 58 7.52 -17.31 41.95
CA HIS A 58 7.88 -16.52 43.12
C HIS A 58 8.22 -17.39 44.33
N LEU A 59 7.40 -18.40 44.63
CA LEU A 59 7.62 -19.31 45.75
C LEU A 59 8.80 -20.27 45.50
N LYS A 60 8.98 -20.76 44.27
CA LYS A 60 10.20 -21.49 43.87
C LYS A 60 11.45 -20.64 44.13
N GLY A 61 11.40 -19.35 43.76
CA GLY A 61 12.44 -18.39 44.09
C GLY A 61 12.71 -18.28 45.59
N ARG A 62 11.66 -18.22 46.43
CA ARG A 62 11.80 -18.17 47.90
C ARG A 62 12.43 -19.43 48.47
N VAL A 63 12.04 -20.62 48.01
CA VAL A 63 12.61 -21.91 48.44
C VAL A 63 14.10 -21.98 48.10
N VAL A 64 14.46 -21.64 46.86
CA VAL A 64 15.86 -21.60 46.42
C VAL A 64 16.66 -20.59 47.26
N THR A 65 16.10 -19.41 47.52
CA THR A 65 16.74 -18.37 48.35
C THR A 65 16.90 -18.82 49.81
N GLN A 66 15.94 -19.56 50.35
CA GLN A 66 16.03 -20.10 51.70
C GLN A 66 17.06 -21.23 51.79
N TYR A 67 17.12 -22.09 50.77
CA TYR A 67 18.13 -23.14 50.67
C TYR A 67 19.54 -22.56 50.58
N THR A 68 19.75 -21.54 49.73
CA THR A 68 21.05 -20.85 49.64
C THR A 68 21.40 -20.13 50.94
N ARG A 69 20.45 -19.46 51.60
CA ARG A 69 20.69 -18.88 52.94
C ARG A 69 21.08 -19.92 53.98
N ARG A 70 20.44 -21.10 53.98
CA ARG A 70 20.82 -22.22 54.85
C ARG A 70 22.22 -22.74 54.54
N ALA A 71 22.56 -22.88 53.26
CA ALA A 71 23.90 -23.29 52.83
C ALA A 71 24.99 -22.27 53.20
N ILE A 72 24.67 -20.97 53.11
CA ILE A 72 25.57 -19.90 53.56
C ILE A 72 25.72 -19.93 55.09
N ALA A 73 24.62 -20.09 55.83
CA ALA A 73 24.63 -20.17 57.29
C ALA A 73 25.39 -21.41 57.81
N SER A 74 25.22 -22.57 57.16
CA SER A 74 25.97 -23.78 57.51
C SER A 74 27.47 -23.63 57.25
N ASN A 75 27.85 -22.95 56.16
CA ASN A 75 29.25 -22.67 55.83
C ASN A 75 29.89 -21.59 56.74
N SER A 76 29.09 -20.74 57.39
CA SER A 76 29.60 -19.74 58.34
C SER A 76 29.94 -20.29 59.73
N SER A 77 29.65 -21.56 60.02
CA SER A 77 29.91 -22.20 61.32
C SER A 77 31.23 -22.99 61.41
N LEU A 78 32.00 -23.06 60.33
CA LEU A 78 33.32 -23.69 60.33
C LEU A 78 34.40 -22.68 60.71
N ASP A 79 34.63 -22.61 62.02
CA ASP A 79 35.71 -21.90 62.67
C ASP A 79 37.04 -22.61 62.37
N THR A 80 37.87 -22.08 61.46
CA THR A 80 39.31 -22.41 61.40
C THR A 80 40.11 -21.29 60.73
N SER A 81 41.05 -20.74 61.51
CA SER A 81 41.92 -19.60 61.20
C SER A 81 42.84 -19.74 59.97
N ASN A 82 42.87 -20.88 59.27
CA ASN A 82 43.71 -21.09 58.09
C ASN A 82 42.95 -21.01 56.74
N ASP A 83 41.62 -20.93 56.74
CA ASP A 83 40.82 -21.03 55.51
C ASP A 83 40.38 -19.66 54.94
N ARG A 84 40.73 -18.55 55.61
CA ARG A 84 40.43 -17.17 55.14
C ARG A 84 41.05 -16.86 53.77
N ALA A 85 42.23 -17.42 53.47
CA ALA A 85 42.88 -17.26 52.17
C ALA A 85 42.15 -18.05 51.06
N CYS A 86 41.55 -19.19 51.38
CA CYS A 86 40.75 -19.98 50.46
C CYS A 86 39.35 -19.35 50.25
N GLY A 87 38.74 -18.83 51.31
CA GLY A 87 37.49 -18.08 51.26
C GLY A 87 37.57 -16.83 50.39
N LEU A 88 38.64 -16.04 50.49
CA LEU A 88 38.84 -14.86 49.62
C LEU A 88 39.02 -15.23 48.13
N LYS A 89 39.69 -16.35 47.82
CA LYS A 89 39.79 -16.86 46.45
C LYS A 89 38.42 -17.32 45.93
N LYS A 90 37.62 -17.98 46.77
CA LYS A 90 36.26 -18.43 46.43
C LYS A 90 35.33 -17.24 46.20
N VAL A 91 35.40 -16.21 47.05
CA VAL A 91 34.64 -14.96 46.87
C VAL A 91 35.05 -14.25 45.57
N ARG A 92 36.35 -14.14 45.27
CA ARG A 92 36.81 -13.59 43.97
C ARG A 92 36.33 -14.41 42.78
N SER A 93 36.35 -15.75 42.88
CA SER A 93 35.79 -16.62 41.83
C SER A 93 34.31 -16.34 41.62
N THR A 94 33.51 -16.32 42.70
CA THR A 94 32.08 -16.04 42.60
C THR A 94 31.77 -14.63 42.12
N MET A 95 32.65 -13.67 42.38
CA MET A 95 32.52 -12.29 41.92
C MET A 95 32.82 -12.18 40.42
N ASN A 96 33.83 -12.91 39.94
CA ASN A 96 34.09 -13.07 38.51
C ASN A 96 32.95 -13.80 37.80
N ASP A 97 32.37 -14.84 38.42
CA ASP A 97 31.21 -15.56 37.89
C ASP A 97 29.97 -14.66 37.82
N LEU A 98 29.75 -13.82 38.83
CA LEU A 98 28.69 -12.81 38.84
C LEU A 98 28.91 -11.76 37.75
N ASP A 99 30.13 -11.26 37.56
CA ASP A 99 30.45 -10.32 36.50
C ASP A 99 30.28 -10.96 35.11
N TYR A 100 30.64 -12.23 34.94
CA TYR A 100 30.39 -12.99 33.72
C TYR A 100 28.89 -13.12 33.44
N LEU A 101 28.11 -13.56 34.43
CA LEU A 101 26.65 -13.68 34.32
C LEU A 101 26.00 -12.33 34.03
N ARG A 102 26.47 -11.25 34.65
CA ARG A 102 25.99 -9.90 34.39
C ARG A 102 26.26 -9.48 32.95
N ARG A 103 27.47 -9.68 32.43
CA ARG A 103 27.80 -9.41 31.02
C ARG A 103 26.96 -10.25 30.08
N GLN A 104 26.69 -11.50 30.43
CA GLN A 104 25.83 -12.39 29.64
C GLN A 104 24.37 -11.91 29.63
N ILE A 105 23.84 -11.45 30.77
CA ILE A 105 22.51 -10.83 30.85
C ILE A 105 22.45 -9.54 30.03
N GLU A 106 23.45 -8.66 30.14
CA GLU A 106 23.52 -7.42 29.35
C GLU A 106 23.66 -7.69 27.84
N HIS A 107 24.35 -8.76 27.46
CA HIS A 107 24.43 -9.23 26.08
C HIS A 107 23.06 -9.75 25.59
N ASN A 108 22.41 -10.60 26.38
CA ASN A 108 21.08 -11.13 26.06
C ASN A 108 20.03 -10.02 25.98
N GLN A 109 20.07 -9.02 26.86
CA GLN A 109 19.17 -7.86 26.80
C GLN A 109 19.35 -7.05 25.53
N ARG A 110 20.59 -6.85 25.06
CA ARG A 110 20.87 -6.21 23.78
C ARG A 110 20.33 -7.05 22.61
N ALA A 111 20.60 -8.34 22.60
CA ALA A 111 20.08 -9.25 21.58
C ALA A 111 18.54 -9.27 21.54
N ILE A 112 17.86 -9.24 22.69
CA ILE A 112 16.40 -9.12 22.76
C ILE A 112 15.93 -7.80 22.17
N LYS A 113 16.58 -6.69 22.50
CA LYS A 113 16.23 -5.36 21.96
C LYS A 113 16.43 -5.28 20.44
N ASP A 114 17.50 -5.87 19.92
CA ASP A 114 17.76 -5.95 18.48
C ASP A 114 16.70 -6.83 17.78
N ASN A 115 16.31 -7.95 18.41
CA ASN A 115 15.20 -8.78 17.94
C ASN A 115 13.85 -8.04 17.97
N GLU A 116 13.57 -7.23 18.99
CA GLU A 116 12.36 -6.39 19.04
C GLU A 116 12.35 -5.35 17.91
N ASN A 117 13.49 -4.73 17.63
CA ASN A 117 13.62 -3.78 16.52
C ASN A 117 13.38 -4.45 15.17
N THR A 118 13.99 -5.62 14.93
CA THR A 118 13.76 -6.38 13.69
C THR A 118 12.32 -6.86 13.55
N ILE A 119 11.67 -7.29 14.65
CA ILE A 119 10.24 -7.64 14.67
C ILE A 119 9.38 -6.42 14.30
N ASN A 120 9.70 -5.24 14.84
CA ASN A 120 8.97 -4.01 14.52
C ASN A 120 9.15 -3.60 13.06
N ASP A 121 10.35 -3.74 12.51
CA ASP A 121 10.63 -3.51 11.08
C ASP A 121 9.88 -4.49 10.18
N ILE A 122 9.84 -5.77 10.53
CA ILE A 122 9.06 -6.78 9.77
C ILE A 122 7.56 -6.46 9.87
N ARG A 123 7.06 -6.09 11.05
CA ARG A 123 5.66 -5.68 11.23
C ARG A 123 5.31 -4.43 10.42
N SER A 124 6.21 -3.46 10.31
CA SER A 124 5.97 -2.24 9.51
C SER A 124 5.94 -2.56 8.01
N LYS A 125 6.87 -3.41 7.53
CA LYS A 125 6.88 -3.95 6.15
C LYS A 125 5.62 -4.78 5.85
N LEU A 126 5.16 -5.61 6.79
CA LEU A 126 3.93 -6.38 6.59
C LEU A 126 2.71 -5.46 6.45
N ARG A 127 2.61 -4.41 7.27
CA ARG A 127 1.53 -3.41 7.14
C ARG A 127 1.58 -2.66 5.83
N SER A 128 2.77 -2.32 5.30
CA SER A 128 2.87 -1.66 3.99
C SER A 128 2.43 -2.58 2.86
N VAL A 129 2.82 -3.86 2.90
CA VAL A 129 2.36 -4.88 1.94
C VAL A 129 0.83 -5.09 2.02
N GLN A 130 0.26 -5.15 3.21
CA GLN A 130 -1.20 -5.25 3.39
C GLN A 130 -1.94 -4.03 2.82
N ARG A 131 -1.41 -2.82 3.02
CA ARG A 131 -1.97 -1.59 2.42
C ARG A 131 -1.86 -1.59 0.89
N LEU A 132 -0.73 -2.03 0.35
CA LEU A 132 -0.52 -2.14 -1.09
C LEU A 132 -1.47 -3.17 -1.72
N SER A 133 -1.65 -4.32 -1.06
CA SER A 133 -2.63 -5.34 -1.48
C SER A 133 -4.05 -4.79 -1.50
N LEU A 134 -4.48 -4.10 -0.43
CA LEU A 134 -5.79 -3.45 -0.37
C LEU A 134 -5.97 -2.43 -1.51
N LEU A 135 -4.95 -1.59 -1.76
CA LEU A 135 -4.98 -0.61 -2.84
C LEU A 135 -5.12 -1.30 -4.21
N LEU A 136 -4.38 -2.38 -4.44
CA LEU A 136 -4.44 -3.15 -5.67
C LEU A 136 -5.83 -3.76 -5.88
N THR A 137 -6.45 -4.30 -4.82
CA THR A 137 -7.83 -4.83 -4.87
C THR A 137 -8.84 -3.71 -5.19
N VAL A 138 -8.70 -2.54 -4.57
CA VAL A 138 -9.57 -1.38 -4.87
C VAL A 138 -9.40 -0.92 -6.31
N LEU A 139 -8.17 -0.84 -6.82
CA LEU A 139 -7.90 -0.48 -8.22
C LEU A 139 -8.47 -1.52 -9.18
N HIS A 140 -8.30 -2.81 -8.89
CA HIS A 140 -8.87 -3.88 -9.68
C HIS A 140 -10.40 -3.80 -9.73
N ASN A 141 -11.08 -3.57 -8.61
CA ASN A 141 -12.54 -3.40 -8.57
C ASN A 141 -13.01 -2.16 -9.34
N LYS A 142 -12.25 -1.06 -9.27
CA LYS A 142 -12.56 0.16 -10.06
C LYS A 142 -12.39 -0.10 -11.56
N GLU A 143 -11.35 -0.82 -11.96
CA GLU A 143 -11.12 -1.17 -13.35
C GLU A 143 -12.20 -2.13 -13.86
N PHE A 144 -12.56 -3.13 -13.07
CA PHE A 144 -13.69 -4.02 -13.37
C PHE A 144 -14.99 -3.22 -13.59
N THR A 145 -15.32 -2.30 -12.69
CA THR A 145 -16.49 -1.42 -12.82
C THR A 145 -16.40 -0.53 -14.06
N ARG A 146 -15.20 -0.04 -14.42
CA ARG A 146 -14.97 0.78 -15.61
C ARG A 146 -15.22 -0.03 -16.89
N VAL A 147 -14.68 -1.24 -16.95
CA VAL A 147 -14.89 -2.17 -18.07
C VAL A 147 -16.36 -2.53 -18.21
N GLN A 148 -17.05 -2.82 -17.10
CA GLN A 148 -18.49 -3.09 -17.10
C GLN A 148 -19.29 -1.91 -17.68
N ARG A 149 -19.05 -0.68 -17.19
CA ARG A 149 -19.72 0.53 -17.73
C ARG A 149 -19.43 0.77 -19.21
N LEU A 150 -18.22 0.50 -19.66
CA LEU A 150 -17.86 0.60 -21.09
C LEU A 150 -18.61 -0.45 -21.92
N SER A 151 -18.77 -1.67 -21.40
CA SER A 151 -19.57 -2.70 -22.06
C SER A 151 -21.05 -2.31 -22.13
N GLU A 152 -21.63 -1.78 -21.05
CA GLU A 152 -23.01 -1.28 -21.04
C GLU A 152 -23.20 -0.10 -22.01
N LEU A 153 -22.27 0.85 -22.06
CA LEU A 153 -22.28 1.94 -23.03
C LEU A 153 -22.20 1.42 -24.47
N SER A 154 -21.37 0.41 -24.73
CA SER A 154 -21.29 -0.19 -26.06
C SER A 154 -22.61 -0.87 -26.46
N HIS A 155 -23.28 -1.54 -25.51
CA HIS A 155 -24.60 -2.14 -25.73
C HIS A 155 -25.66 -1.06 -26.03
N LEU A 156 -25.72 0.01 -25.24
CA LEU A 156 -26.64 1.13 -25.47
C LEU A 156 -26.36 1.83 -26.82
N LEU A 157 -25.09 1.95 -27.23
CA LEU A 157 -24.73 2.49 -28.54
C LEU A 157 -25.17 1.57 -29.68
N LEU A 158 -25.06 0.26 -29.52
CA LEU A 158 -25.59 -0.71 -30.47
C LEU A 158 -27.13 -0.66 -30.54
N ASP A 159 -27.81 -0.63 -29.40
CA ASP A 159 -29.28 -0.53 -29.33
C ASP A 159 -29.79 0.77 -29.96
N THR A 160 -29.11 1.90 -29.71
CA THR A 160 -29.44 3.17 -30.35
C THR A 160 -29.18 3.12 -31.86
N CYS A 161 -28.05 2.58 -32.31
CA CYS A 161 -27.81 2.37 -33.74
C CYS A 161 -28.89 1.51 -34.40
N ILE A 162 -29.30 0.40 -33.77
CA ILE A 162 -30.36 -0.49 -34.29
C ILE A 162 -31.71 0.22 -34.33
N THR A 163 -32.10 0.91 -33.26
CA THR A 163 -33.36 1.66 -33.19
C THR A 163 -33.40 2.85 -34.17
N TYR A 164 -32.28 3.55 -34.37
CA TYR A 164 -32.17 4.63 -35.37
C TYR A 164 -32.11 4.12 -36.82
N SER A 165 -31.61 2.90 -37.06
CA SER A 165 -31.65 2.27 -38.39
C SER A 165 -33.06 1.80 -38.79
N GLY A 166 -33.98 1.62 -37.85
CA GLY A 166 -35.36 1.16 -38.12
C GLY A 166 -36.47 2.22 -37.97
N SER A 167 -36.18 3.40 -37.40
CA SER A 167 -37.22 4.38 -37.01
C SER A 167 -37.15 5.68 -37.79
N ASN A 168 -38.24 6.00 -38.49
CA ASN A 168 -38.48 7.33 -39.05
C ASN A 168 -38.59 8.36 -37.91
N VAL A 169 -37.56 9.21 -37.81
CA VAL A 169 -37.35 10.31 -36.86
C VAL A 169 -38.66 11.02 -36.43
N PRO A 170 -39.06 10.97 -35.15
CA PRO A 170 -40.01 11.91 -34.59
C PRO A 170 -39.30 13.25 -34.33
N LYS A 171 -39.91 14.34 -34.82
CA LYS A 171 -39.54 15.72 -34.47
C LYS A 171 -39.67 15.91 -32.96
N ILE A 172 -38.56 16.18 -32.30
CA ILE A 172 -38.54 16.63 -30.91
C ILE A 172 -39.03 18.08 -30.88
N LEU A 173 -40.15 18.30 -30.19
CA LEU A 173 -40.64 19.63 -29.80
C LEU A 173 -39.64 20.28 -28.85
N GLU A 174 -39.25 21.51 -29.18
CA GLU A 174 -38.66 22.47 -28.26
C GLU A 174 -39.75 22.97 -27.30
N GLU A 175 -39.60 22.73 -25.99
CA GLU A 175 -40.35 23.49 -24.98
C GLU A 175 -39.47 23.99 -23.83
N SER A 176 -39.60 25.31 -23.63
CA SER A 176 -39.43 26.11 -22.41
C SER A 176 -38.06 26.17 -21.72
N SER A 177 -37.36 27.25 -22.09
CA SER A 177 -36.41 27.99 -21.26
C SER A 177 -37.15 28.77 -20.16
N THR A 178 -36.76 28.58 -18.90
CA THR A 178 -37.00 29.57 -17.83
C THR A 178 -35.66 30.00 -17.26
N ALA A 179 -35.47 31.32 -17.28
CA ALA A 179 -34.27 32.04 -16.89
C ALA A 179 -33.90 31.82 -15.42
N VAL A 180 -32.62 31.53 -15.15
CA VAL A 180 -32.00 31.61 -13.83
C VAL A 180 -30.76 32.49 -13.98
N GLU A 181 -30.69 33.55 -13.18
CA GLU A 181 -29.62 34.54 -13.19
C GLU A 181 -28.24 33.94 -12.83
N PRO A 182 -27.15 34.45 -13.43
CA PRO A 182 -25.82 33.90 -13.21
C PRO A 182 -25.15 34.51 -11.97
N THR A 183 -25.29 33.86 -10.81
CA THR A 183 -24.32 34.03 -9.72
C THR A 183 -23.03 33.28 -10.05
N LYS A 184 -21.90 33.99 -9.89
CA LYS A 184 -20.52 33.55 -10.17
C LYS A 184 -20.22 32.14 -9.64
N THR A 185 -20.17 31.14 -10.52
CA THR A 185 -19.74 29.77 -10.19
C THR A 185 -18.31 29.50 -10.66
N PRO A 186 -17.51 28.74 -9.89
CA PRO A 186 -16.16 28.33 -10.27
C PRO A 186 -16.15 27.51 -11.57
N LEU A 187 -15.08 27.66 -12.37
CA LEU A 187 -14.84 26.92 -13.62
C LEU A 187 -14.79 25.40 -13.36
N TYR A 188 -15.90 24.72 -13.58
CA TYR A 188 -16.01 23.26 -13.64
C TYR A 188 -15.52 22.75 -15.00
N ALA A 189 -14.73 21.67 -15.00
CA ALA A 189 -14.19 21.01 -16.19
C ALA A 189 -15.28 20.47 -17.15
N ASP A 190 -16.51 20.28 -16.65
CA ASP A 190 -17.65 19.84 -17.46
C ASP A 190 -18.06 20.90 -18.50
N ARG A 191 -17.98 22.20 -18.16
CA ARG A 191 -18.31 23.28 -19.11
C ARG A 191 -17.32 23.37 -20.27
N THR A 192 -16.04 23.08 -20.03
CA THR A 192 -15.05 23.00 -21.10
C THR A 192 -15.26 21.77 -21.99
N ARG A 193 -15.71 20.66 -21.41
CA ARG A 193 -16.05 19.45 -22.18
C ARG A 193 -17.28 19.66 -23.05
N ASP A 194 -18.31 20.30 -22.51
CA ASP A 194 -19.54 20.62 -23.24
C ASP A 194 -19.30 21.67 -24.33
N ALA A 195 -18.48 22.69 -24.06
CA ALA A 195 -18.08 23.66 -25.07
C ALA A 195 -17.28 23.01 -26.20
N LEU A 196 -16.31 22.15 -25.89
CA LEU A 196 -15.55 21.40 -26.91
C LEU A 196 -16.44 20.45 -27.70
N ALA A 197 -17.39 19.75 -27.04
CA ALA A 197 -18.36 18.90 -27.71
C ALA A 197 -19.27 19.70 -28.64
N MET A 198 -19.72 20.89 -28.22
CA MET A 198 -20.49 21.80 -29.05
C MET A 198 -19.69 22.30 -30.26
N PHE A 199 -18.42 22.69 -30.07
CA PHE A 199 -17.54 23.09 -31.18
C PHE A 199 -17.27 21.93 -32.14
N GLN A 200 -17.07 20.71 -31.64
CA GLN A 200 -16.91 19.52 -32.46
C GLN A 200 -18.19 19.18 -33.23
N ALA A 201 -19.36 19.26 -32.59
CA ALA A 201 -20.65 19.07 -33.23
C ALA A 201 -20.89 20.11 -34.33
N TYR A 202 -20.58 21.38 -34.06
CA TYR A 202 -20.65 22.46 -35.03
C TYR A 202 -19.69 22.23 -36.22
N HIS A 203 -18.45 21.86 -35.94
CA HIS A 203 -17.47 21.56 -36.99
C HIS A 203 -17.88 20.36 -37.84
N LEU A 204 -18.41 19.30 -37.23
CA LEU A 204 -18.97 18.15 -37.95
C LEU A 204 -20.19 18.54 -38.78
N GLN A 205 -21.04 19.44 -38.29
CA GLN A 205 -22.19 19.95 -39.03
C GLN A 205 -21.76 20.79 -40.23
N VAL A 206 -20.75 21.64 -40.07
CA VAL A 206 -20.15 22.43 -41.17
C VAL A 206 -19.47 21.52 -42.19
N LEU A 207 -18.70 20.52 -41.76
CA LEU A 207 -18.09 19.54 -42.66
C LEU A 207 -19.15 18.70 -43.40
N LYS A 208 -20.23 18.30 -42.72
CA LYS A 208 -21.37 17.62 -43.36
C LYS A 208 -22.08 18.52 -44.36
N ALA A 209 -22.24 19.81 -44.06
CA ALA A 209 -22.81 20.78 -44.98
C ALA A 209 -21.89 21.03 -46.20
N ALA A 210 -20.56 21.02 -46.00
CA ALA A 210 -19.56 21.16 -47.04
C ALA A 210 -19.36 19.88 -47.89
N SER A 211 -19.78 18.71 -47.39
CA SER A 211 -19.80 17.46 -48.14
C SER A 211 -20.79 17.55 -49.31
N SER A 212 -20.33 17.22 -50.53
CA SER A 212 -21.08 17.44 -51.78
C SER A 212 -22.45 16.76 -51.87
N LYS A 213 -22.73 15.76 -51.02
CA LYS A 213 -24.05 15.12 -50.92
C LYS A 213 -25.15 16.10 -50.47
N THR A 214 -24.79 17.16 -49.77
CA THR A 214 -25.73 18.20 -49.30
C THR A 214 -25.99 19.23 -50.40
N LEU A 215 -25.03 19.49 -51.29
CA LEU A 215 -25.20 20.36 -52.46
C LEU A 215 -26.22 19.83 -53.46
N HIS A 216 -26.31 18.49 -53.65
CA HIS A 216 -27.33 17.88 -54.50
C HIS A 216 -28.75 17.89 -53.89
N ARG A 217 -28.88 18.06 -52.56
CA ARG A 217 -30.20 18.16 -51.89
C ARG A 217 -30.80 19.55 -51.94
N ILE A 218 -30.00 20.59 -52.19
CA ILE A 218 -30.46 21.98 -52.32
C ILE A 218 -31.45 22.14 -53.49
N PRO A 219 -31.16 21.68 -54.73
CA PRO A 219 -32.11 21.81 -55.82
C PRO A 219 -33.39 20.98 -55.60
N GLU A 220 -33.28 19.79 -55.00
CA GLU A 220 -34.47 18.97 -54.66
C GLU A 220 -35.35 19.59 -53.57
N ALA A 221 -34.75 20.22 -52.56
CA ALA A 221 -35.50 20.93 -51.54
C ALA A 221 -36.14 22.20 -52.10
N GLU A 222 -35.45 22.88 -53.03
CA GLU A 222 -35.97 24.05 -53.71
C GLU A 222 -37.14 23.70 -54.63
N THR A 223 -37.07 22.62 -55.40
CA THR A 223 -38.21 22.15 -56.21
C THR A 223 -39.40 21.77 -55.33
N ARG A 224 -39.18 21.05 -54.21
CA ARG A 224 -40.27 20.77 -53.25
C ARG A 224 -40.91 22.03 -52.68
N LEU A 225 -40.11 23.06 -52.40
CA LEU A 225 -40.60 24.35 -51.90
C LEU A 225 -41.38 25.10 -52.99
N ARG A 226 -40.89 25.12 -54.24
CA ARG A 226 -41.63 25.69 -55.40
C ARG A 226 -42.98 25.00 -55.55
N ASN A 227 -43.02 23.68 -55.52
CA ASN A 227 -44.25 22.91 -55.70
C ASN A 227 -45.25 23.16 -54.56
N ALA A 228 -44.76 23.33 -53.32
CA ALA A 228 -45.60 23.69 -52.19
C ALA A 228 -46.17 25.12 -52.31
N ILE A 229 -45.38 26.07 -52.81
CA ILE A 229 -45.81 27.46 -53.03
C ILE A 229 -46.83 27.51 -54.19
N ALA A 230 -46.55 26.81 -55.30
CA ALA A 230 -47.43 26.68 -56.46
C ALA A 230 -48.79 26.08 -56.06
N LYS A 231 -48.77 24.98 -55.29
CA LYS A 231 -49.98 24.36 -54.74
C LYS A 231 -50.78 25.28 -53.82
N ASN A 232 -50.11 26.11 -53.02
CA ASN A 232 -50.76 27.04 -52.09
C ASN A 232 -51.35 28.26 -52.81
N LEU A 233 -50.73 28.70 -53.92
CA LEU A 233 -51.24 29.81 -54.74
C LEU A 233 -52.26 29.35 -55.79
N GLY A 234 -52.35 28.05 -56.07
CA GLY A 234 -53.23 27.49 -57.10
C GLY A 234 -52.74 27.75 -58.52
N VAL A 235 -51.42 27.90 -58.71
CA VAL A 235 -50.79 28.32 -59.96
C VAL A 235 -49.71 27.31 -60.38
N LEU A 236 -49.31 27.30 -61.66
CA LEU A 236 -48.24 26.46 -62.20
C LEU A 236 -46.87 26.80 -61.57
N GLU A 237 -45.98 25.81 -61.52
CA GLU A 237 -44.66 25.89 -60.84
C GLU A 237 -43.74 26.97 -61.42
N ASP A 238 -43.90 27.31 -62.71
CA ASP A 238 -43.07 28.29 -63.44
C ASP A 238 -43.67 29.72 -63.47
N ASP A 239 -44.76 29.98 -62.75
CA ASP A 239 -45.37 31.31 -62.72
C ASP A 239 -44.45 32.33 -62.01
N PRO A 240 -44.28 33.56 -62.56
CA PRO A 240 -43.49 34.61 -61.94
C PRO A 240 -43.88 34.93 -60.49
N GLN A 241 -45.13 34.72 -60.09
CA GLN A 241 -45.58 34.93 -58.71
C GLN A 241 -45.01 33.89 -57.73
N VAL A 242 -44.84 32.64 -58.17
CA VAL A 242 -44.21 31.56 -57.39
C VAL A 242 -42.73 31.86 -57.19
N GLN A 243 -42.04 32.30 -58.25
CA GLN A 243 -40.63 32.69 -58.20
C GLN A 243 -40.40 33.89 -57.28
N ALA A 244 -41.23 34.93 -57.37
CA ALA A 244 -41.14 36.10 -56.50
C ALA A 244 -41.33 35.75 -55.01
N LYS A 245 -42.27 34.85 -54.71
CA LYS A 245 -42.53 34.42 -53.32
C LYS A 245 -41.43 33.51 -52.78
N LEU A 246 -40.85 32.65 -53.61
CA LEU A 246 -39.67 31.87 -53.26
C LEU A 246 -38.47 32.77 -52.96
N GLN A 247 -38.20 33.78 -53.79
CA GLN A 247 -37.14 34.75 -53.55
C GLN A 247 -37.36 35.53 -52.24
N ASN A 248 -38.60 35.92 -51.93
CA ASN A 248 -38.90 36.62 -50.69
C ASN A 248 -38.69 35.69 -49.46
N ILE A 249 -39.09 34.42 -49.54
CA ILE A 249 -38.84 33.44 -48.48
C ILE A 249 -37.33 33.22 -48.29
N THR A 250 -36.56 33.03 -49.35
CA THR A 250 -35.10 32.84 -49.24
C THR A 250 -34.41 34.07 -48.66
N LEU A 251 -34.81 35.28 -49.07
CA LEU A 251 -34.30 36.53 -48.48
C LEU A 251 -34.65 36.67 -46.99
N ASN A 252 -35.88 36.34 -46.60
CA ASN A 252 -36.29 36.39 -45.18
C ASN A 252 -35.57 35.35 -44.34
N VAL A 253 -35.33 34.15 -44.88
CA VAL A 253 -34.54 33.10 -44.21
C VAL A 253 -33.09 33.52 -44.08
N ARG A 254 -32.48 34.10 -45.13
CA ARG A 254 -31.11 34.66 -45.07
C ARG A 254 -31.01 35.75 -44.01
N ARG A 255 -31.92 36.72 -44.01
CA ARG A 255 -31.97 37.79 -43.00
C ARG A 255 -32.16 37.24 -41.57
N ARG A 256 -33.00 36.21 -41.39
CA ARG A 256 -33.15 35.51 -40.09
C ARG A 256 -31.89 34.75 -39.67
N ALA A 257 -31.20 34.12 -40.61
CA ALA A 257 -29.93 33.43 -40.34
C ALA A 257 -28.83 34.44 -39.95
N GLU A 258 -28.72 35.55 -40.69
CA GLU A 258 -27.81 36.65 -40.41
C GLU A 258 -28.09 37.25 -39.02
N THR A 259 -29.35 37.55 -38.69
CA THR A 259 -29.70 38.10 -37.36
C THR A 259 -29.40 37.13 -36.22
N LYS A 260 -29.63 35.81 -36.40
CA LYS A 260 -29.22 34.78 -35.41
C LYS A 260 -27.70 34.67 -35.25
N LEU A 261 -26.94 34.86 -36.33
CA LEU A 261 -25.47 34.90 -36.28
C LEU A 261 -24.98 36.14 -35.50
N HIS A 262 -25.60 37.29 -35.76
CA HIS A 262 -25.27 38.56 -35.09
C HIS A 262 -25.70 38.58 -33.62
N SER A 263 -26.80 37.92 -33.24
CA SER A 263 -27.21 37.79 -31.82
C SER A 263 -26.23 36.94 -31.00
N HIS A 264 -25.51 36.00 -31.63
CA HIS A 264 -24.43 35.27 -30.97
C HIS A 264 -23.11 36.05 -30.94
N GLN A 265 -22.83 36.90 -31.94
CA GLN A 265 -21.66 37.79 -31.93
C GLN A 265 -21.78 38.96 -30.93
N THR A 266 -22.98 39.47 -30.68
CA THR A 266 -23.22 40.57 -29.73
C THR A 266 -23.14 40.15 -28.26
N SER A 267 -23.05 38.85 -27.96
CA SER A 267 -22.58 38.34 -26.66
C SER A 267 -21.04 38.21 -26.59
N GLN A 268 -20.30 39.02 -27.36
CA GLN A 268 -18.93 39.39 -27.01
C GLN A 268 -18.96 40.23 -25.73
N THR A 269 -19.25 39.60 -24.59
CA THR A 269 -18.56 39.99 -23.36
C THR A 269 -17.08 40.02 -23.73
N HIS A 270 -16.47 41.20 -23.74
CA HIS A 270 -15.05 41.43 -23.96
C HIS A 270 -14.29 40.21 -23.42
N VAL A 271 -13.82 39.33 -24.33
CA VAL A 271 -12.99 38.20 -23.93
C VAL A 271 -11.76 38.88 -23.38
N ASN A 272 -11.66 38.93 -22.06
CA ASN A 272 -10.60 39.63 -21.38
C ASN A 272 -9.31 38.93 -21.78
N THR A 273 -8.60 39.50 -22.74
CA THR A 273 -7.43 38.90 -23.38
C THR A 273 -6.37 38.58 -22.33
N SER A 274 -6.29 39.38 -21.25
CA SER A 274 -5.45 39.09 -20.09
C SER A 274 -5.83 37.80 -19.36
N LEU A 275 -7.12 37.47 -19.28
CA LEU A 275 -7.61 36.24 -18.67
C LEU A 275 -7.33 35.03 -19.58
N LEU A 276 -7.46 35.21 -20.90
CA LEU A 276 -7.08 34.16 -21.86
C LEU A 276 -5.57 33.90 -21.85
N GLU A 277 -4.75 34.95 -21.87
CA GLU A 277 -3.29 34.85 -21.80
C GLU A 277 -2.83 34.23 -20.48
N SER A 278 -3.40 34.64 -19.34
CA SER A 278 -3.06 34.03 -18.05
C SER A 278 -3.50 32.57 -17.94
N THR A 279 -4.65 32.20 -18.52
CA THR A 279 -5.08 30.79 -18.57
C THR A 279 -4.21 29.97 -19.51
N SER A 280 -3.80 30.53 -20.65
CA SER A 280 -2.88 29.92 -21.60
C SER A 280 -1.50 29.70 -20.98
N ALA A 281 -0.92 30.72 -20.34
CA ALA A 281 0.35 30.62 -19.62
C ALA A 281 0.30 29.55 -18.52
N ARG A 282 -0.79 29.50 -17.75
CA ARG A 282 -1.01 28.46 -16.73
C ARG A 282 -1.15 27.07 -17.35
N MET A 283 -1.75 26.96 -18.54
CA MET A 283 -1.88 25.68 -19.25
C MET A 283 -0.51 25.21 -19.77
N ALA A 284 0.28 26.10 -20.36
CA ALA A 284 1.65 25.83 -20.78
C ALA A 284 2.56 25.43 -19.60
N GLN A 285 2.40 26.08 -18.44
CA GLN A 285 3.10 25.70 -17.21
C GLN A 285 2.70 24.29 -16.73
N LYS A 286 1.41 23.95 -16.80
CA LYS A 286 0.94 22.59 -16.46
C LYS A 286 1.46 21.55 -17.44
N GLU A 287 1.50 21.88 -18.73
CA GLU A 287 2.02 20.99 -19.78
C GLU A 287 3.51 20.73 -19.58
N THR A 288 4.31 21.77 -19.32
CA THR A 288 5.75 21.60 -19.06
C THR A 288 6.01 20.80 -17.78
N ASN A 289 5.21 21.00 -16.73
CA ASN A 289 5.29 20.18 -15.53
C ASN A 289 4.91 18.72 -15.80
N LEU A 290 3.85 18.48 -16.59
CA LEU A 290 3.42 17.13 -16.96
C LEU A 290 4.48 16.42 -17.80
N ARG A 291 5.08 17.12 -18.77
CA ARG A 291 6.20 16.60 -19.57
C ARG A 291 7.39 16.22 -18.70
N ARG A 292 7.78 17.09 -17.76
CA ARG A 292 8.85 16.78 -16.79
C ARG A 292 8.54 15.56 -15.93
N THR A 293 7.29 15.42 -15.46
CA THR A 293 6.91 14.24 -14.66
C THR A 293 6.92 12.96 -15.50
N LEU A 294 6.55 13.02 -16.78
CA LEU A 294 6.65 11.87 -17.68
C LEU A 294 8.11 11.47 -17.90
N GLU A 295 9.00 12.42 -18.17
CA GLU A 295 10.45 12.17 -18.30
C GLU A 295 11.04 11.54 -17.02
N GLN A 296 10.59 11.98 -15.84
CA GLN A 296 11.00 11.38 -14.57
C GLN A 296 10.49 9.93 -14.40
N ILE A 297 9.26 9.66 -14.83
CA ILE A 297 8.69 8.30 -14.80
C ILE A 297 9.45 7.39 -15.76
N ASP A 298 9.75 7.85 -16.97
CA ASP A 298 10.49 7.07 -17.96
C ASP A 298 11.91 6.75 -17.47
N ALA A 299 12.59 7.73 -16.84
CA ALA A 299 13.90 7.52 -16.22
C ALA A 299 13.84 6.51 -15.05
N LEU A 300 12.77 6.57 -14.24
CA LEU A 300 12.57 5.63 -13.14
C LEU A 300 12.31 4.21 -13.66
N VAL A 301 11.50 4.06 -14.72
CA VAL A 301 11.25 2.77 -15.37
C VAL A 301 12.55 2.19 -15.91
N LEU A 302 13.35 2.99 -16.61
CA LEU A 302 14.64 2.54 -17.13
C LEU A 302 15.58 2.07 -16.00
N SER A 303 15.71 2.86 -14.93
CA SER A 303 16.51 2.48 -13.76
C SER A 303 15.99 1.20 -13.07
N ALA A 304 14.67 1.06 -12.94
CA ALA A 304 14.07 -0.15 -12.37
C ALA A 304 14.34 -1.39 -13.23
N THR A 305 14.28 -1.25 -14.57
CA THR A 305 14.61 -2.35 -15.48
C THR A 305 16.08 -2.76 -15.40
N GLU A 306 17.00 -1.80 -15.30
CA GLU A 306 18.43 -2.05 -15.12
C GLU A 306 18.71 -2.77 -13.78
N CYS A 307 18.05 -2.34 -12.69
CA CYS A 307 18.15 -3.01 -11.39
C CYS A 307 17.61 -4.44 -11.44
N MET A 308 16.45 -4.67 -12.06
CA MET A 308 15.88 -6.01 -12.22
C MET A 308 16.80 -6.91 -13.05
N GLN A 309 17.37 -6.40 -14.13
CA GLN A 309 18.32 -7.14 -14.95
C GLN A 309 19.59 -7.48 -14.16
N ALA A 310 20.13 -6.54 -13.37
CA ALA A 310 21.27 -6.79 -12.51
C ALA A 310 20.98 -7.86 -11.44
N ILE A 311 19.78 -7.84 -10.84
CA ILE A 311 19.33 -8.89 -9.92
C ILE A 311 19.21 -10.23 -10.63
N SER A 312 18.63 -10.29 -11.83
CA SER A 312 18.53 -11.53 -12.62
C SER A 312 19.92 -12.10 -12.90
N ILE A 313 20.86 -11.27 -13.38
CA ILE A 313 22.24 -11.68 -13.64
C ILE A 313 22.92 -12.17 -12.36
N HIS A 314 22.71 -11.50 -11.22
CA HIS A 314 23.24 -11.94 -9.93
C HIS A 314 22.66 -13.31 -9.53
N CYS A 315 21.35 -13.48 -9.62
CA CYS A 315 20.68 -14.75 -9.33
C CYS A 315 21.09 -15.89 -10.26
N GLU A 316 21.34 -15.61 -11.54
CA GLU A 316 21.72 -16.61 -12.53
C GLU A 316 23.21 -16.96 -12.50
N ALA A 317 24.09 -15.98 -12.30
CA ALA A 317 25.54 -16.19 -12.37
C ALA A 317 26.17 -16.41 -11.00
N THR A 318 25.88 -15.54 -10.02
CA THR A 318 26.62 -15.55 -8.75
C THR A 318 26.04 -16.51 -7.72
N VAL A 319 24.72 -16.70 -7.67
CA VAL A 319 24.09 -17.62 -6.71
C VAL A 319 24.51 -19.08 -6.95
N PRO A 320 24.53 -19.61 -8.18
CA PRO A 320 25.01 -20.97 -8.42
C PRO A 320 26.48 -21.13 -8.07
N THR A 321 27.32 -20.16 -8.46
CA THR A 321 28.76 -20.16 -8.14
C THR A 321 29.00 -20.15 -6.63
N LEU A 322 28.21 -19.37 -5.87
CA LEU A 322 28.29 -19.32 -4.42
C LEU A 322 27.83 -20.64 -3.79
N ASN A 323 26.75 -21.23 -4.29
CA ASN A 323 26.27 -22.52 -3.82
C ASN A 323 27.28 -23.63 -4.08
N GLU A 324 27.91 -23.65 -5.27
CA GLU A 324 28.96 -24.60 -5.61
C GLU A 324 30.17 -24.45 -4.68
N SER A 325 30.61 -23.21 -4.42
CA SER A 325 31.68 -22.93 -3.45
C SER A 325 31.33 -23.38 -2.03
N LEU A 326 30.08 -23.16 -1.59
CA LEU A 326 29.61 -23.58 -0.27
C LEU A 326 29.49 -25.10 -0.16
N ASP A 327 29.06 -25.78 -1.22
CA ASP A 327 29.00 -27.24 -1.27
C ASP A 327 30.41 -27.84 -1.25
N ASP A 328 31.37 -27.25 -1.96
CA ASP A 328 32.79 -27.64 -1.91
C ASP A 328 33.36 -27.48 -0.50
N ASP A 329 33.10 -26.35 0.15
CA ASP A 329 33.56 -26.10 1.53
C ASP A 329 32.89 -27.03 2.54
N LEU A 330 31.61 -27.35 2.34
CA LEU A 330 30.89 -28.33 3.14
C LEU A 330 31.49 -29.74 2.95
N GLN A 331 31.86 -30.13 1.73
CA GLN A 331 32.55 -31.40 1.46
C GLN A 331 33.93 -31.45 2.14
N LYS A 332 34.73 -30.37 2.06
CA LYS A 332 36.01 -30.25 2.78
C LYS A 332 35.81 -30.37 4.30
N ALA A 333 34.83 -29.66 4.85
CA ALA A 333 34.49 -29.70 6.27
C ALA A 333 34.07 -31.10 6.74
N ARG A 334 33.26 -31.82 5.94
CA ARG A 334 32.92 -33.23 6.19
C ARG A 334 34.15 -34.12 6.20
N GLY A 335 35.09 -33.91 5.27
CA GLY A 335 36.38 -34.58 5.26
C GLY A 335 37.16 -34.38 6.56
N TYR A 336 37.26 -33.14 7.03
CA TYR A 336 37.92 -32.81 8.30
C TYR A 336 37.23 -33.46 9.50
N LEU A 337 35.90 -33.43 9.57
CA LEU A 337 35.13 -34.11 10.62
C LEU A 337 35.34 -35.63 10.60
N GLY A 338 35.43 -36.23 9.41
CA GLY A 338 35.76 -37.64 9.24
C GLY A 338 37.12 -37.98 9.83
N VAL A 339 38.16 -37.22 9.50
CA VAL A 339 39.51 -37.39 10.06
C VAL A 339 39.51 -37.22 11.58
N LEU A 340 38.78 -36.23 12.10
CA LEU A 340 38.68 -35.98 13.54
C LEU A 340 38.00 -37.15 14.25
N ARG A 341 36.90 -37.66 13.68
CA ARG A 341 36.15 -38.80 14.19
C ARG A 341 37.01 -40.06 14.22
N SER A 342 37.73 -40.36 13.14
CA SER A 342 38.68 -41.47 13.10
C SER A 342 39.81 -41.32 14.12
N SER A 343 40.29 -40.09 14.37
CA SER A 343 41.31 -39.83 15.40
C SER A 343 40.78 -40.07 16.82
N ILE A 344 39.53 -39.69 17.09
CA ILE A 344 38.89 -39.90 18.40
C ILE A 344 38.60 -41.40 18.61
N GLU A 345 38.03 -42.06 17.60
CA GLU A 345 37.76 -43.51 17.63
C GLU A 345 39.06 -44.30 17.85
N ALA A 346 40.14 -43.96 17.14
CA ALA A 346 41.46 -44.54 17.37
C ALA A 346 41.92 -44.33 18.83
N ALA A 347 41.87 -43.10 19.35
CA ALA A 347 42.26 -42.79 20.72
C ALA A 347 41.42 -43.50 21.80
N THR A 348 40.14 -43.77 21.51
CA THR A 348 39.25 -44.50 22.42
C THR A 348 39.43 -46.02 22.34
N SER A 349 39.96 -46.53 21.23
CA SER A 349 40.21 -47.97 21.02
C SER A 349 41.57 -48.43 21.55
N THR A 350 42.51 -47.51 21.80
CA THR A 350 43.82 -47.83 22.37
C THR A 350 43.70 -48.00 23.88
N HIS A 351 43.80 -49.24 24.35
CA HIS A 351 43.97 -49.57 25.76
C HIS A 351 45.11 -48.74 26.40
N PRO A 352 45.00 -48.37 27.68
CA PRO A 352 45.96 -47.52 28.36
C PRO A 352 47.25 -48.29 28.67
N SER A 353 48.12 -48.43 27.68
CA SER A 353 49.53 -48.76 27.88
C SER A 353 50.31 -47.97 26.84
N ASP A 354 51.20 -47.10 27.32
CA ASP A 354 52.17 -46.30 26.56
C ASP A 354 51.65 -45.08 25.79
N MET A 355 51.25 -44.05 26.54
CA MET A 355 51.11 -42.68 26.02
C MET A 355 52.40 -41.88 26.24
N ALA A 356 53.34 -42.03 25.30
CA ALA A 356 54.43 -41.08 25.06
C ALA A 356 54.52 -40.80 23.56
N SER A 357 53.68 -39.91 23.04
CA SER A 357 54.01 -39.22 21.79
C SER A 357 53.20 -37.93 21.64
N GLY A 358 53.83 -36.82 22.04
CA GLY A 358 53.39 -35.50 21.66
C GLY A 358 53.71 -35.25 20.20
N ARG A 359 52.69 -34.90 19.40
CA ARG A 359 52.80 -34.22 18.10
C ARG A 359 51.37 -34.00 17.58
N GLN A 360 50.79 -32.82 17.76
CA GLN A 360 49.91 -32.14 16.77
C GLN A 360 49.67 -30.62 17.07
N PRO A 361 50.64 -29.79 17.52
CA PRO A 361 50.41 -28.34 17.59
C PRO A 361 50.37 -27.65 16.21
N ASP A 362 51.00 -28.23 15.18
CA ASP A 362 51.16 -27.56 13.88
C ASP A 362 49.88 -27.50 13.03
N LYS A 363 48.99 -28.50 13.14
CA LYS A 363 47.72 -28.52 12.42
C LYS A 363 46.74 -27.45 12.88
N VAL A 364 46.68 -27.22 14.20
CA VAL A 364 45.82 -26.17 14.76
C VAL A 364 46.30 -24.79 14.32
N ARG A 365 47.62 -24.59 14.26
CA ARG A 365 48.22 -23.33 13.81
C ARG A 365 47.98 -23.06 12.33
N HIS A 366 48.00 -24.08 11.49
CA HIS A 366 47.69 -23.95 10.06
C HIS A 366 46.22 -23.57 9.83
N ASN A 367 45.29 -24.21 10.53
CA ASN A 367 43.86 -23.92 10.40
C ASN A 367 43.49 -22.48 10.87
N ILE A 368 44.20 -21.95 11.86
CA ILE A 368 44.00 -20.55 12.32
C ILE A 368 44.48 -19.56 11.24
N LEU A 369 45.56 -19.86 10.53
CA LEU A 369 46.07 -19.01 9.46
C LEU A 369 45.13 -19.02 8.24
N GLU A 370 44.62 -20.19 7.86
CA GLU A 370 43.67 -20.35 6.76
C GLU A 370 42.35 -19.60 7.03
N ALA A 371 41.83 -19.67 8.27
CA ALA A 371 40.64 -18.90 8.67
C ALA A 371 40.87 -17.38 8.57
N HIS A 372 42.07 -16.90 8.90
CA HIS A 372 42.45 -15.50 8.79
C HIS A 372 42.57 -15.04 7.32
N GLU A 373 43.04 -15.90 6.42
CA GLU A 373 43.09 -15.61 4.98
C GLU A 373 41.70 -15.52 4.37
N ILE A 374 40.77 -16.41 4.74
CA ILE A 374 39.37 -16.37 4.29
C ILE A 374 38.70 -15.08 4.78
N GLN A 375 38.91 -14.70 6.04
CA GLN A 375 38.35 -13.45 6.58
C GLN A 375 38.91 -12.21 5.86
N ASN A 376 40.20 -12.19 5.55
CA ASN A 376 40.80 -11.10 4.77
C ASN A 376 40.29 -11.08 3.32
N CYS A 377 40.06 -12.24 2.71
CA CYS A 377 39.48 -12.34 1.38
C CYS A 377 38.06 -11.76 1.35
N LEU A 378 37.21 -12.11 2.34
CA LEU A 378 35.86 -11.55 2.48
C LEU A 378 35.85 -10.04 2.72
N LEU A 379 36.82 -9.51 3.49
CA LEU A 379 36.97 -8.07 3.68
C LEU A 379 37.45 -7.36 2.41
N SER A 380 38.28 -8.02 1.59
CA SER A 380 38.76 -7.47 0.31
C SER A 380 37.74 -7.59 -0.82
N ALA A 381 36.84 -8.57 -0.76
CA ALA A 381 35.75 -8.79 -1.70
C ALA A 381 34.54 -7.86 -1.45
N GLN A 382 34.76 -6.73 -0.76
CA GLN A 382 33.76 -5.71 -0.53
C GLN A 382 33.14 -5.33 -1.87
N ILE A 383 31.92 -5.81 -2.10
CA ILE A 383 31.15 -5.61 -3.32
C ILE A 383 31.14 -4.10 -3.53
N VAL A 384 31.84 -3.65 -4.57
CA VAL A 384 31.87 -2.23 -4.95
C VAL A 384 30.42 -1.84 -5.13
N GLU A 385 29.91 -1.10 -4.15
CA GLU A 385 28.55 -0.59 -4.14
C GLU A 385 28.43 0.20 -5.43
N ARG A 386 27.67 -0.34 -6.40
CA ARG A 386 27.57 0.25 -7.73
C ARG A 386 26.96 1.62 -7.51
N THR A 387 27.80 2.65 -7.57
CA THR A 387 27.41 4.03 -7.31
C THR A 387 26.37 4.40 -8.34
N VAL A 388 25.11 4.33 -7.92
CA VAL A 388 23.98 4.81 -8.71
C VAL A 388 24.32 6.25 -9.08
N ALA A 389 24.27 6.55 -10.38
CA ALA A 389 24.71 7.84 -10.88
C ALA A 389 24.05 8.98 -10.07
N PRO A 390 24.80 10.02 -9.65
CA PRO A 390 24.28 11.07 -8.75
C PRO A 390 23.02 11.77 -9.30
N ALA A 391 22.84 11.75 -10.63
CA ALA A 391 21.62 12.22 -11.30
C ALA A 391 20.36 11.43 -10.89
N VAL A 392 20.45 10.11 -10.74
CA VAL A 392 19.32 9.25 -10.36
C VAL A 392 18.96 9.48 -8.89
N HIS A 393 19.94 9.64 -8.00
CA HIS A 393 19.69 10.03 -6.61
C HIS A 393 19.00 11.39 -6.48
N ALA A 394 19.39 12.37 -7.31
CA ALA A 394 18.72 13.67 -7.35
C ALA A 394 17.27 13.55 -7.85
N ILE A 395 17.01 12.71 -8.85
CA ILE A 395 15.66 12.44 -9.36
C ILE A 395 14.80 11.78 -8.28
N ILE A 396 15.29 10.73 -7.61
CA ILE A 396 14.60 10.06 -6.51
C ILE A 396 14.33 11.03 -5.35
N GLY A 397 15.31 11.87 -5.00
CA GLY A 397 15.14 12.93 -3.99
C GLY A 397 14.05 13.93 -4.37
N SER A 398 14.00 14.37 -5.63
CA SER A 398 12.95 15.28 -6.12
C SER A 398 11.57 14.61 -6.12
N PHE A 399 11.49 13.34 -6.51
CA PHE A 399 10.25 12.59 -6.53
C PHE A 399 9.69 12.41 -5.12
N THR A 400 10.50 11.93 -4.18
CA THR A 400 10.11 11.75 -2.77
C THR A 400 9.68 13.06 -2.11
N ALA A 401 10.35 14.18 -2.42
CA ALA A 401 9.94 15.50 -1.93
C ALA A 401 8.59 15.96 -2.50
N THR A 402 8.36 15.77 -3.81
CA THR A 402 7.07 16.09 -4.44
C THR A 402 5.93 15.21 -3.94
N GLU A 403 6.19 13.91 -3.74
CA GLU A 403 5.24 12.97 -3.16
C GLU A 403 4.86 13.36 -1.74
N ALA A 404 5.85 13.71 -0.90
CA ALA A 404 5.61 14.20 0.46
C ALA A 404 4.77 15.48 0.48
N ALA A 405 5.03 16.43 -0.43
CA ALA A 405 4.26 17.66 -0.54
C ALA A 405 2.81 17.41 -0.99
N VAL A 406 2.60 16.52 -1.97
CA VAL A 406 1.26 16.11 -2.44
C VAL A 406 0.51 15.38 -1.34
N ASN A 407 1.15 14.45 -0.63
CA ASN A 407 0.56 13.73 0.49
C ASN A 407 0.16 14.67 1.63
N LYS A 408 1.02 15.65 1.98
CA LYS A 408 0.69 16.69 2.96
C LYS A 408 -0.58 17.45 2.56
N LYS A 409 -0.67 17.89 1.30
CA LYS A 409 -1.84 18.62 0.80
C LYS A 409 -3.11 17.75 0.76
N ALA A 410 -2.97 16.46 0.43
CA ALA A 410 -4.08 15.51 0.47
C ALA A 410 -4.59 15.31 1.90
N ILE A 411 -3.70 15.19 2.88
CA ILE A 411 -4.04 15.13 4.30
C ILE A 411 -4.77 16.40 4.75
N GLU A 412 -4.27 17.59 4.40
CA GLU A 412 -4.93 18.87 4.71
C GLU A 412 -6.34 18.99 4.11
N LEU A 413 -6.55 18.50 2.89
CA LEU A 413 -7.88 18.48 2.27
C LEU A 413 -8.81 17.48 2.95
N LEU A 414 -8.31 16.33 3.37
CA LEU A 414 -9.07 15.32 4.10
C LEU A 414 -9.46 15.81 5.49
N THR A 415 -8.54 16.43 6.24
CA THR A 415 -8.86 17.02 7.56
C THR A 415 -9.90 18.13 7.43
N ARG A 416 -9.77 19.01 6.43
CA ARG A 416 -10.78 20.05 6.16
C ARG A 416 -12.14 19.45 5.78
N LYS A 417 -12.16 18.36 5.01
CA LYS A 417 -13.40 17.67 4.63
C LYS A 417 -14.05 16.97 5.83
N ASN A 418 -13.24 16.36 6.70
CA ASN A 418 -13.73 15.72 7.92
C ASN A 418 -14.28 16.75 8.90
N ALA A 419 -13.56 17.85 9.15
CA ALA A 419 -14.05 18.95 10.00
C ALA A 419 -15.38 19.53 9.49
N LYS A 420 -15.54 19.67 8.15
CA LYS A 420 -16.83 20.08 7.57
C LYS A 420 -17.93 19.04 7.77
N LYS A 421 -17.61 17.75 7.67
CA LYS A 421 -18.58 16.68 7.88
C LYS A 421 -19.01 16.56 9.33
N GLU A 422 -18.08 16.70 10.27
CA GLU A 422 -18.36 16.76 11.71
C GLU A 422 -19.28 17.94 12.01
N SER A 423 -18.96 19.14 11.51
CA SER A 423 -19.83 20.32 11.65
C SER A 423 -21.24 20.12 11.08
N VAL A 424 -21.39 19.45 9.93
CA VAL A 424 -22.72 19.12 9.37
C VAL A 424 -23.42 18.05 10.20
N GLY A 425 -22.68 17.09 10.76
CA GLY A 425 -23.19 16.07 11.67
C GLY A 425 -23.74 16.69 12.96
N ASP A 426 -23.02 17.63 13.57
CA ASP A 426 -23.43 18.33 14.79
C ASP A 426 -24.74 19.11 14.58
N VAL A 427 -24.88 19.75 13.41
CA VAL A 427 -26.13 20.46 13.03
C VAL A 427 -27.29 19.48 12.92
N LEU A 428 -27.10 18.33 12.26
CA LEU A 428 -28.14 17.31 12.12
C LEU A 428 -28.54 16.69 13.47
N VAL A 429 -27.58 16.44 14.36
CA VAL A 429 -27.87 15.95 15.72
C VAL A 429 -28.70 16.98 16.48
N GLY A 430 -28.36 18.27 16.40
CA GLY A 430 -29.14 19.34 17.01
C GLY A 430 -30.56 19.46 16.44
N GLU A 431 -30.75 19.27 15.13
CA GLU A 431 -32.07 19.22 14.50
C GLU A 431 -32.90 18.01 14.97
N ILE A 432 -32.29 16.83 15.07
CA ILE A 432 -32.96 15.61 15.57
C ILE A 432 -33.36 15.79 17.03
N GLU A 433 -32.50 16.35 17.87
CA GLU A 433 -32.83 16.62 19.27
C GLU A 433 -33.95 17.65 19.41
N ARG A 434 -33.96 18.67 18.56
CA ARG A 434 -35.06 19.65 18.51
C ARG A 434 -36.37 18.99 18.10
N LEU A 435 -36.36 18.20 17.02
CA LEU A 435 -37.53 17.45 16.56
C LEU A 435 -38.04 16.49 17.64
N ARG A 436 -37.13 15.81 18.34
CA ARG A 436 -37.48 14.92 19.46
C ARG A 436 -38.19 15.69 20.57
N LYS A 437 -37.70 16.87 20.96
CA LYS A 437 -38.36 17.73 21.97
C LYS A 437 -39.72 18.21 21.50
N GLU A 438 -39.85 18.62 20.24
CA GLU A 438 -41.15 19.03 19.66
C GLU A 438 -42.16 17.88 19.66
N VAL A 439 -41.75 16.66 19.28
CA VAL A 439 -42.58 15.46 19.34
C VAL A 439 -42.96 15.13 20.79
N GLU A 440 -42.03 15.25 21.74
CA GLU A 440 -42.29 15.01 23.16
C GLU A 440 -43.30 16.00 23.74
N ILE A 441 -43.23 17.28 23.35
CA ILE A 441 -44.22 18.30 23.72
C ILE A 441 -45.60 17.96 23.12
N LEU A 442 -45.65 17.57 21.84
CA LEU A 442 -46.90 17.20 21.17
C LEU A 442 -47.54 15.94 21.78
N VAL A 443 -46.74 14.96 22.17
CA VAL A 443 -47.23 13.70 22.77
C VAL A 443 -47.68 13.89 24.22
N ASN A 444 -46.96 14.69 25.00
CA ASN A 444 -47.26 14.88 26.42
C ASN A 444 -48.33 15.95 26.69
N GLY A 445 -48.80 16.67 25.67
CA GLY A 445 -49.96 17.56 25.76
C GLY A 445 -49.82 18.73 26.75
N THR A 446 -48.60 19.06 27.17
CA THR A 446 -48.32 20.26 27.98
C THR A 446 -48.01 21.42 27.05
N LEU A 447 -49.05 22.17 26.70
CA LEU A 447 -48.94 23.54 26.17
C LEU A 447 -49.23 24.52 27.30
#